data_AF-A0A2D8HTZ7-F1
#
_entry.id   AF-A0A2D8HTZ7-F1
#
_cell.length_a   1.000
_cell.length_b   1.000
_cell.length_c   1.000
_cell.angle_alpha   90.00
_cell.angle_beta   90.00
_cell.angle_gamma   90.00
#
_symmetry.space_group_name_H-M   'P 1'
#
loop_
_entity.id
_entity.type
_entity.pdbx_description
1 polymer ?
#
loop_
_entity_poly.entity_id
_entity_poly.type
_entity_poly.pdbx_seq_one_letter_code
_entity_poly.pdbx_strand_id
1 'polypeptide(L)' 'MSRNGYSIRADLLSVAVSILESQQRARRENEMSKPQDSRQPVAEYSAKDVVLCAETLNKFVSWGGSRKDRTIDDF' A
#
# COMPACT_ATOMS: atom_id res chain seq x y z
N MET A 1 21.26 -2.44 -17.11
CA MET A 1 21.58 -2.40 -15.67
C MET A 1 20.41 -3.00 -14.91
N SER A 2 20.59 -4.14 -14.25
CA SER A 2 19.56 -4.72 -13.37
C SER A 2 19.40 -3.80 -12.15
N ARG A 3 18.17 -3.37 -11.85
CA ARG A 3 17.90 -2.68 -10.57
C ARG A 3 18.18 -3.70 -9.46
N ASN A 4 19.15 -3.42 -8.59
CA ASN A 4 19.51 -4.31 -7.48
C ASN A 4 18.25 -4.54 -6.61
N GLY A 5 17.98 -5.77 -6.17
CA GLY A 5 16.81 -6.09 -5.33
C GLY A 5 16.69 -5.22 -4.07
N TYR A 6 17.80 -4.67 -3.57
CA TYR A 6 17.77 -3.68 -2.49
C TYR A 6 17.04 -2.38 -2.87
N SER A 7 17.32 -1.85 -4.06
CA SER A 7 16.67 -0.61 -4.56
C SER A 7 15.16 -0.79 -4.74
N ILE A 8 14.73 -1.97 -5.22
CA ILE A 8 13.29 -2.29 -5.36
C ILE A 8 12.61 -2.31 -3.99
N ARG A 9 13.25 -2.89 -2.96
CA ARG A 9 12.70 -2.88 -1.60
C ARG A 9 12.59 -1.47 -1.02
N ALA A 10 13.60 -0.62 -1.24
CA ALA A 10 13.56 0.77 -0.81
C ALA A 10 12.43 1.55 -1.50
N ASP A 11 12.27 1.37 -2.82
CA ASP A 11 11.19 1.98 -3.60
C ASP A 11 9.81 1.54 -3.07
N LEU A 12 9.62 0.23 -2.83
CA LEU A 12 8.37 -0.33 -2.32
C LEU A 12 8.03 0.17 -0.91
N LEU A 13 9.02 0.30 -0.03
CA LEU A 13 8.83 0.84 1.31
C LEU A 13 8.42 2.32 1.26
N SER A 14 9.07 3.11 0.40
CA SER A 14 8.71 4.52 0.19
C SER A 14 7.26 4.67 -0.26
N VAL A 15 6.85 3.87 -1.25
CA VAL A 15 5.46 3.86 -1.74
C VAL A 15 4.47 3.42 -0.66
N ALA A 16 4.81 2.38 0.11
CA ALA A 16 3.97 1.90 1.21
C ALA A 16 3.72 2.98 2.26
N VAL A 17 4.75 3.75 2.64
CA VAL A 17 4.62 4.88 3.57
C VAL A 17 3.68 5.94 2.99
N SER A 18 3.88 6.36 1.73
CA SER A 18 3.02 7.38 1.11
C SER A 18 1.55 6.97 1.04
N ILE A 19 1.25 5.69 0.78
CA ILE A 19 -0.11 5.18 0.78
C ILE A 19 -0.73 5.27 2.18
N LEU A 20 -0.02 4.81 3.20
CA LEU A 20 -0.51 4.82 4.58
C LEU A 20 -0.70 6.25 5.11
N GLU A 21 0.20 7.17 4.78
CA GLU A 21 0.05 8.60 5.10
C GLU A 21 -1.21 9.21 4.46
N SER A 22 -1.45 8.91 3.18
CA SER A 22 -2.64 9.37 2.47
C SER A 22 -3.93 8.82 3.10
N GLN A 23 -3.97 7.53 3.43
CA GLN A 23 -5.09 6.93 4.14
C GLN A 23 -5.32 7.57 5.51
N GLN A 24 -4.23 7.80 6.26
CA GLN A 24 -4.30 8.40 7.59
C GLN A 24 -4.78 9.85 7.55
N ARG A 25 -4.39 10.60 6.52
CA ARG A 25 -4.88 11.95 6.28
C ARG A 25 -6.39 11.95 6.01
N ALA A 26 -6.84 11.10 5.08
CA ALA A 26 -8.26 10.97 4.76
C ALA A 26 -9.10 10.55 5.99
N ARG A 27 -8.61 9.61 6.80
CA ARG A 27 -9.28 9.21 8.05
C ARG A 27 -9.42 10.37 9.03
N ARG A 28 -8.37 11.16 9.22
CA ARG A 28 -8.40 12.34 10.10
C ARG A 28 -9.36 13.41 9.58
N GLU A 29 -9.32 13.71 8.29
CA GLU A 29 -10.25 14.65 7.64
C GLU A 29 -11.71 14.19 7.82
N ASN A 30 -11.97 12.88 7.67
CA ASN A 30 -13.29 12.29 7.88
C ASN A 30 -13.75 12.32 9.34
N GLU A 31 -12.86 12.16 10.33
CA GLU A 31 -13.25 12.32 11.73
C GLU A 31 -13.51 13.80 12.07
N MET A 32 -12.75 14.73 11.48
CA MET A 32 -12.96 16.16 11.69
C MET A 32 -14.29 16.66 11.13
N SER A 33 -14.82 16.03 10.07
CA SER A 33 -16.13 16.40 9.51
C SER A 33 -17.32 15.92 10.36
N LYS A 34 -17.11 15.02 11.32
CA LYS A 34 -18.15 14.56 12.25
C LYS A 34 -18.43 15.57 13.38
N PRO A 35 -19.65 15.58 13.95
CA PRO A 35 -19.97 16.30 15.18
C PRO A 35 -19.01 15.93 16.32
N GLN A 36 -18.59 16.91 17.12
CA GLN A 36 -17.52 16.77 18.13
C GLN A 36 -17.73 15.60 19.09
N ASP A 37 -18.96 15.38 19.56
CA ASP A 37 -19.30 14.32 20.51
C ASP A 37 -19.30 12.91 19.90
N SER A 38 -19.18 12.80 18.58
CA SER A 38 -19.16 11.53 17.83
C SER A 38 -17.81 11.23 17.16
N ARG A 39 -16.81 12.09 17.36
CA ARG A 39 -15.47 11.90 16.82
C ARG A 39 -14.77 10.77 17.55
N GLN A 40 -14.09 9.91 16.81
CA GLN A 40 -13.26 8.85 17.36
C GLN A 40 -11.77 9.17 17.15
N PRO A 41 -10.88 8.71 18.04
CA PRO A 41 -9.45 8.80 17.79
C PRO A 41 -9.08 7.95 16.57
N VAL A 42 -8.33 8.54 15.64
CA VAL A 42 -7.79 7.80 14.49
C VAL A 42 -6.51 7.09 14.92
N ALA A 43 -6.52 5.76 14.91
CA ALA A 43 -5.35 4.95 15.21
C ALA A 43 -4.23 5.21 14.18
N GLU A 44 -2.99 5.35 14.65
CA GLU A 44 -1.80 5.48 13.80
C GLU A 44 -1.45 4.14 13.14
N TYR A 45 -0.81 4.20 11.98
CA TYR A 45 -0.21 3.02 11.38
C TYR A 45 1.15 2.73 12.03
N SER A 46 1.47 1.45 12.13
CA SER A 46 2.71 0.94 12.71
C SER A 46 3.72 0.58 11.62
N ALA A 47 4.96 0.31 12.03
CA ALA A 47 5.96 -0.26 11.13
C ALA A 47 5.52 -1.60 10.51
N LYS A 48 4.68 -2.38 11.22
CA LYS A 48 4.15 -3.65 10.69
C LYS A 48 3.22 -3.41 9.50
N ASP A 49 2.43 -2.35 9.54
CA ASP A 49 1.51 -1.98 8.45
C ASP A 49 2.30 -1.57 7.20
N VAL A 50 3.41 -0.86 7.37
CA VAL A 50 4.33 -0.50 6.28
C VAL A 50 4.90 -1.75 5.61
N VAL A 51 5.40 -2.71 6.40
CA VAL A 51 5.95 -3.97 5.88
C VAL A 51 4.88 -4.77 5.13
N LEU A 52 3.69 -4.92 5.70
CA LEU A 52 2.58 -5.65 5.08
C LEU A 52 2.14 -5.00 3.76
N CYS A 53 2.07 -3.66 3.73
CA CYS A 53 1.76 -2.92 2.52
C CYS A 53 2.86 -3.11 1.45
N ALA A 54 4.14 -3.01 1.82
CA ALA A 54 5.26 -3.23 0.91
C ALA A 54 5.30 -4.67 0.36
N GLU A 55 5.01 -5.68 1.18
CA GLU A 55 4.89 -7.08 0.73
C GLU A 55 3.74 -7.27 -0.26
N THR A 56 2.61 -6.60 -0.02
CA THR A 56 1.45 -6.63 -0.91
C THR A 56 1.78 -5.98 -2.26
N LEU A 57 2.46 -4.84 -2.26
CA LEU A 57 2.97 -4.18 -3.47
C LEU A 57 3.96 -5.07 -4.22
N ASN A 58 4.87 -5.73 -3.50
CA ASN A 58 5.83 -6.66 -4.09
C ASN A 58 5.14 -7.84 -4.78
N LYS A 59 4.11 -8.42 -4.14
CA LYS A 59 3.28 -9.49 -4.72
C LYS A 59 2.60 -9.00 -6.00
N PHE A 60 2.03 -7.80 -6.00
CA PHE A 60 1.40 -7.20 -7.18
C PHE A 60 2.37 -7.05 -8.35
N VAL A 61 3.55 -6.48 -8.10
CA VAL A 61 4.61 -6.32 -9.12
C VAL A 61 5.09 -7.67 -9.64
N SER A 62 5.29 -8.64 -8.74
CA SER A 62 5.74 -9.99 -9.10
C SER A 62 4.69 -10.76 -9.91
N TRP A 63 3.40 -10.59 -9.57
CA TRP A 63 2.30 -11.23 -10.29
C TRP A 63 2.11 -10.65 -11.70
N GLY A 64 2.31 -9.34 -11.87
CA GLY A 64 2.31 -8.68 -13.17
C GLY A 64 3.41 -9.19 -14.13
N GLY A 65 4.48 -9.79 -13.60
CA GLY A 65 5.54 -10.42 -14.39
C GLY A 65 5.23 -11.83 -14.88
N SER A 66 4.18 -12.48 -14.36
CA SER A 66 3.84 -13.88 -14.64
C SER A 66 2.68 -14.06 -15.63
N ARG A 67 2.26 -13.00 -16.34
CA ARG A 67 1.28 -13.08 -17.45
C ARG A 67 1.91 -13.40 -18.81
N LYS A 68 2.93 -14.24 -18.84
CA LYS A 68 3.19 -15.04 -20.04
C LYS A 68 2.39 -16.32 -19.86
N ASP A 69 1.49 -16.60 -20.80
CA ASP A 69 0.68 -17.83 -20.88
C ASP A 69 -0.68 -17.80 -20.17
N ARG A 70 -1.60 -16.99 -20.68
CA ARG A 70 -3.01 -17.36 -20.67
C ARG A 70 -3.53 -17.15 -22.09
N THR A 71 -3.45 -18.21 -22.89
CA THR A 71 -4.08 -18.23 -24.21
C THR A 71 -5.58 -17.98 -24.05
N ILE A 72 -6.13 -17.23 -25.00
CA ILE A 72 -7.53 -16.84 -25.06
C ILE A 72 -8.29 -18.06 -25.61
N ASP A 73 -8.53 -19.08 -24.79
CA ASP A 73 -9.29 -20.28 -25.19
C ASP A 73 -10.26 -20.77 -24.10
N ASP A 74 -10.65 -19.92 -23.15
CA ASP A 74 -11.66 -20.25 -22.13
C ASP A 74 -12.74 -19.15 -22.01
N PHE A 75 -13.39 -18.82 -23.13
CA PHE A 75 -14.70 -18.15 -23.17
C PHE A 75 -15.60 -18.78 -24.23
#